data_AF-A0A5A5TC87-F1
#
_entry.id   AF-A0A5A5TC87-F1
#
_cell.length_a   1.000
_cell.length_b   1.000
_cell.length_c   1.000
_cell.angle_alpha   90.00
_cell.angle_beta   90.00
_cell.angle_gamma   90.00
#
_symmetry.space_group_name_H-M   'P 1'
#
loop_
_entity.id
_entity.type
_entity.pdbx_description
1 polymer ?
#
loop_
_entity_poly.entity_id
_entity_poly.type
_entity_poly.pdbx_seq_one_letter_code
_entity_poly.pdbx_strand_id
1 'polypeptide(L)'
;MPLWLWNSFFTSAVISILTVLLASLAGFAFSRIPFRGRNILFWIILAGLMVPGQTLIVPLFTQMQSFHMVDTYWGIILPQLVSPVAMFIFKQYFDGIPAELEEAAILDGSSRWRVYWQIWMPLAKPAIATVAIFTFVTSWNNFIWPFIVITGNDMMTLPVGLATVQTSFGIRYAQIMATAILGGIPALVVFIFFQRQIVSGIAGTGIKG
;
A
#
# COMPACT_ATOMS: atom_id res chain seq x y z
N MET A 1 -16.61 -17.19 -6.84
CA MET A 1 -16.92 -16.12 -5.86
C MET A 1 -16.10 -16.23 -4.57
N PRO A 2 -16.19 -17.29 -3.74
CA PRO A 2 -15.43 -17.36 -2.47
C PRO A 2 -13.92 -17.37 -2.68
N LEU A 3 -13.44 -18.03 -3.75
CA LEU A 3 -12.02 -18.01 -4.13
C LEU A 3 -11.53 -16.60 -4.48
N TRP A 4 -12.27 -15.86 -5.30
CA TRP A 4 -11.88 -14.49 -5.68
C TRP A 4 -11.88 -13.51 -4.51
N LEU A 5 -12.83 -13.67 -3.58
CA LEU A 5 -12.84 -12.94 -2.31
C LEU A 5 -11.57 -13.23 -1.49
N TRP A 6 -11.22 -14.51 -1.37
CA TRP A 6 -10.00 -14.92 -0.68
C TRP A 6 -8.75 -14.37 -1.36
N ASN A 7 -8.65 -14.47 -2.69
CA ASN A 7 -7.52 -13.94 -3.46
C ASN A 7 -7.37 -12.44 -3.24
N SER A 8 -8.45 -11.67 -3.39
CA SER A 8 -8.46 -10.23 -3.13
C SER A 8 -8.06 -9.87 -1.70
N PHE A 9 -8.59 -10.59 -0.71
CA PHE A 9 -8.25 -10.37 0.69
C PHE A 9 -6.79 -10.68 0.96
N PHE A 10 -6.33 -11.84 0.52
CA PHE A 10 -4.96 -12.31 0.70
C PHE A 10 -3.96 -11.35 0.05
N THR A 11 -4.11 -11.04 -1.24
CA THR A 11 -3.18 -10.15 -1.93
C THR A 11 -3.18 -8.76 -1.29
N SER A 12 -4.36 -8.20 -0.98
CA SER A 12 -4.45 -6.85 -0.42
C SER A 12 -3.90 -6.76 1.00
N ALA A 13 -4.12 -7.78 1.84
CA ALA A 13 -3.55 -7.85 3.18
C ALA A 13 -2.03 -7.93 3.13
N VAL A 14 -1.47 -8.81 2.27
CA VAL A 14 -0.03 -8.96 2.11
C VAL A 14 0.61 -7.68 1.57
N ILE A 15 0.03 -7.08 0.54
CA ILE A 15 0.51 -5.79 -0.02
C ILE A 15 0.50 -4.72 1.07
N SER A 16 -0.59 -4.57 1.83
CA SER A 16 -0.66 -3.58 2.91
C SER A 16 0.40 -3.77 3.99
N ILE A 17 0.59 -5.01 4.47
CA ILE A 17 1.57 -5.30 5.53
C ILE A 17 2.99 -5.01 5.03
N LEU A 18 3.33 -5.48 3.84
CA LEU A 18 4.67 -5.31 3.27
C LEU A 18 4.94 -3.85 2.89
N THR A 19 3.96 -3.14 2.32
CA THR A 19 4.08 -1.71 2.03
C THR A 19 4.26 -0.90 3.31
N VAL A 20 3.50 -1.18 4.37
CA VAL A 20 3.71 -0.53 5.68
C VAL A 20 5.13 -0.75 6.16
N LEU A 21 5.63 -2.00 6.13
CA LEU A 21 6.96 -2.34 6.61
C LEU A 21 8.06 -1.65 5.78
N LEU A 22 7.99 -1.71 4.45
CA LEU A 22 9.00 -1.12 3.58
C LEU A 22 8.96 0.41 3.61
N ALA A 23 7.77 1.00 3.58
CA ALA A 23 7.59 2.45 3.60
C ALA A 23 7.98 3.07 4.94
N SER A 24 7.68 2.40 6.05
CA SER A 24 8.11 2.86 7.39
C SER A 24 9.62 2.77 7.56
N LEU A 25 10.27 1.71 7.08
CA LEU A 25 11.73 1.62 7.10
C LEU A 25 12.38 2.73 6.26
N ALA A 26 11.87 2.96 5.05
CA ALA A 26 12.36 4.03 4.18
C ALA A 26 12.12 5.42 4.81
N GLY A 27 10.91 5.67 5.33
CA GLY A 27 10.56 6.91 6.00
C GLY A 27 11.44 7.17 7.23
N PHE A 28 11.71 6.13 8.03
CA PHE A 28 12.61 6.21 9.18
C PHE A 28 14.04 6.55 8.75
N ALA A 29 14.56 5.90 7.69
CA ALA A 29 15.87 6.21 7.17
C ALA A 29 15.98 7.66 6.68
N PHE A 30 15.00 8.15 5.91
CA PHE A 30 14.98 9.53 5.41
C PHE A 30 14.77 10.57 6.51
N SER A 31 14.09 10.24 7.60
CA SER A 31 13.88 11.14 8.73
C SER A 31 15.11 11.17 9.66
N ARG A 32 15.57 10.01 10.12
CA ARG A 32 16.45 9.87 11.29
C ARG A 32 17.90 9.51 10.98
N ILE A 33 18.18 8.95 9.80
CA ILE A 33 19.54 8.56 9.44
C ILE A 33 20.20 9.67 8.61
N PRO A 34 21.32 10.24 9.06
CA PRO A 34 22.11 11.13 8.22
C PRO A 34 22.92 10.30 7.21
N PHE A 35 22.69 10.52 5.92
CA PHE A 35 23.49 9.91 4.86
C PHE A 35 23.69 10.88 3.69
N ARG A 36 24.78 10.71 2.95
CA ARG A 36 25.14 11.56 1.81
C ARG A 36 24.08 11.44 0.70
N GLY A 37 23.61 12.56 0.18
CA GLY A 37 22.61 12.58 -0.90
C GLY A 37 21.15 12.39 -0.45
N ARG A 38 20.86 12.34 0.85
CA ARG A 38 19.51 12.16 1.42
C ARG A 38 18.45 13.04 0.76
N ASN A 39 18.69 14.35 0.67
CA ASN A 39 17.71 15.29 0.11
C ASN A 39 17.49 15.07 -1.40
N ILE A 40 18.55 14.79 -2.16
CA ILE A 40 18.45 14.52 -3.59
C ILE A 40 17.64 13.25 -3.84
N LEU A 41 17.96 12.16 -3.13
CA LEU A 41 17.24 10.89 -3.25
C LEU A 41 15.76 11.03 -2.84
N PHE A 42 15.48 11.80 -1.79
CA PHE A 42 14.11 12.08 -1.38
C PHE A 42 13.31 12.78 -2.50
N TRP A 43 13.88 13.81 -3.11
CA TRP A 43 13.22 14.52 -4.21
C TRP A 43 13.07 13.66 -5.47
N ILE A 44 14.03 12.79 -5.79
CA ILE A 44 13.90 11.82 -6.90
C ILE A 44 12.73 10.87 -6.67
N ILE A 45 12.59 10.34 -5.44
CA ILE A 45 11.48 9.45 -5.10
C ILE A 45 10.14 10.18 -5.21
N LEU A 46 10.06 11.43 -4.76
CA LEU A 46 8.85 12.24 -4.90
C LEU A 46 8.54 12.61 -6.35
N ALA A 47 9.54 12.89 -7.18
CA ALA A 47 9.36 13.11 -8.61
C ALA A 47 8.77 11.88 -9.31
N GLY A 48 9.04 10.68 -8.79
CA GLY A 48 8.40 9.43 -9.23
C GLY A 48 6.87 9.45 -9.15
N LEU A 49 6.26 10.28 -8.29
CA LEU A 49 4.81 10.46 -8.21
C LEU A 49 4.23 11.13 -9.47
N MET A 50 5.04 11.84 -10.24
CA MET A 50 4.62 12.48 -11.49
C MET A 50 4.54 11.47 -12.64
N VAL A 51 5.10 10.27 -12.48
CA VAL A 51 5.05 9.22 -13.49
C VAL A 51 3.70 8.49 -13.37
N PRO A 52 2.85 8.53 -14.41
CA PRO A 52 1.57 7.83 -14.39
C PRO A 52 1.81 6.31 -14.39
N GLY A 53 1.26 5.59 -13.41
CA GLY A 53 1.49 4.14 -13.27
C GLY A 53 1.10 3.32 -14.52
N GLN A 54 0.19 3.83 -15.34
CA GLN A 54 -0.26 3.19 -16.57
C GLN A 54 0.84 3.09 -17.63
N THR A 55 1.79 4.02 -17.69
CA THR A 55 2.91 3.94 -18.65
C THR A 55 3.91 2.85 -18.27
N LEU A 56 3.91 2.43 -17.01
CA LEU A 56 4.77 1.37 -16.50
C LEU A 56 4.20 -0.04 -16.72
N ILE A 57 2.98 -0.18 -17.23
CA ILE A 57 2.33 -1.49 -17.38
C ILE A 57 3.16 -2.45 -18.26
N VAL A 58 3.55 -2.01 -19.46
CA VAL A 58 4.34 -2.84 -20.39
C VAL A 58 5.69 -3.25 -19.77
N PRO A 59 6.53 -2.31 -19.26
CA PRO A 59 7.79 -2.70 -18.65
C PRO A 59 7.60 -3.58 -17.40
N LEU A 60 6.60 -3.31 -16.55
CA LEU A 60 6.33 -4.17 -15.39
C LEU A 60 5.89 -5.57 -15.78
N PHE A 61 5.06 -5.71 -16.81
CA PHE A 61 4.63 -7.02 -17.30
C PHE A 61 5.81 -7.82 -17.86
N THR A 62 6.63 -7.20 -18.70
CA THR A 62 7.85 -7.86 -19.23
C THR A 62 8.82 -8.24 -18.11
N GLN A 63 8.92 -7.45 -17.04
CA GLN A 63 9.70 -7.77 -15.85
C GLN A 63 9.11 -8.95 -15.06
N MET A 64 7.80 -9.00 -14.85
CA MET A 64 7.18 -10.16 -14.18
C MET A 64 7.31 -11.43 -15.02
N GLN A 65 7.25 -11.31 -16.34
CA GLN A 65 7.47 -12.43 -17.26
C GLN A 65 8.90 -12.96 -17.15
N SER A 66 9.91 -12.08 -17.12
CA SER A 66 11.31 -12.50 -16.95
C SER A 66 11.60 -13.12 -15.58
N PHE A 67 10.83 -12.74 -14.55
CA PHE A 67 10.89 -13.36 -13.23
C PHE A 67 10.06 -14.64 -13.10
N HIS A 68 9.36 -15.07 -14.16
CA HIS A 68 8.42 -16.19 -14.13
C HIS A 68 7.32 -16.03 -13.06
N MET A 69 6.86 -14.79 -12.86
CA MET A 69 5.84 -14.44 -11.86
C MET A 69 4.47 -14.11 -12.48
N VAL A 70 4.35 -14.15 -13.81
CA VAL A 70 3.05 -14.12 -14.49
C VAL A 70 2.22 -15.31 -14.03
N ASP A 71 0.92 -15.07 -13.80
CA ASP A 71 0.01 -16.07 -13.25
C ASP A 71 0.47 -16.58 -11.87
N THR A 72 0.88 -15.67 -10.97
CA THR A 72 1.18 -15.99 -9.57
C THR A 72 0.71 -14.87 -8.64
N TYR A 73 0.51 -15.19 -7.35
CA TYR A 73 0.26 -14.16 -6.34
C TYR A 73 1.40 -13.12 -6.26
N TRP A 74 2.66 -13.52 -6.45
CA TRP A 74 3.79 -12.59 -6.43
C TRP A 74 3.78 -11.62 -7.60
N GLY A 75 3.30 -12.05 -8.77
CA GLY A 75 3.05 -11.17 -9.92
C GLY A 75 2.03 -10.07 -9.60
N ILE A 76 1.04 -10.36 -8.74
CA ILE A 76 0.12 -9.34 -8.23
C ILE A 76 0.80 -8.47 -7.16
N ILE A 77 1.47 -9.09 -6.19
CA ILE A 77 1.91 -8.43 -4.95
C ILE A 77 3.12 -7.50 -5.16
N LEU A 78 4.20 -8.00 -5.78
CA LEU A 78 5.50 -7.31 -5.78
C LEU A 78 5.47 -5.90 -6.40
N PRO A 79 4.81 -5.66 -7.54
CA PRO A 79 4.82 -4.34 -8.17
C PRO A 79 4.12 -3.25 -7.34
N GLN A 80 3.35 -3.65 -6.33
CA GLN A 80 2.54 -2.74 -5.52
C GLN A 80 3.17 -2.43 -4.15
N LEU A 81 4.33 -3.02 -3.82
CA LEU A 81 4.96 -2.90 -2.49
C LEU A 81 5.66 -1.55 -2.23
N VAL A 82 6.15 -0.91 -3.30
CA VAL A 82 6.93 0.33 -3.18
C VAL A 82 6.02 1.51 -3.50
N SER A 83 5.68 2.28 -2.47
CA SER A 83 4.81 3.46 -2.59
C SER A 83 5.54 4.72 -2.09
N PRO A 84 5.89 5.67 -2.99
CA PRO A 84 6.47 6.94 -2.59
C PRO A 84 5.54 7.76 -1.68
N VAL A 85 4.22 7.68 -1.86
CA VAL A 85 3.23 8.33 -1.00
C VAL A 85 3.28 7.75 0.42
N ALA A 86 3.30 6.42 0.55
CA ALA A 86 3.39 5.77 1.86
C ALA A 86 4.68 6.14 2.60
N MET A 87 5.81 6.13 1.89
CA MET A 87 7.11 6.53 2.44
C MET A 87 7.08 7.98 2.90
N PHE A 88 6.51 8.87 2.08
CA PHE A 88 6.35 10.30 2.41
C PHE A 88 5.51 10.51 3.67
N ILE A 89 4.37 9.81 3.81
CA ILE A 89 3.52 9.87 5.00
C ILE A 89 4.30 9.46 6.25
N PHE A 90 5.03 8.34 6.20
CA PHE A 90 5.86 7.91 7.33
C PHE A 90 6.96 8.92 7.66
N LYS A 91 7.66 9.41 6.64
CA LYS A 91 8.71 10.41 6.80
C LYS A 91 8.19 11.69 7.47
N GLN A 92 7.05 12.22 7.00
CA GLN A 92 6.42 13.40 7.60
C GLN A 92 5.99 13.16 9.05
N TYR A 93 5.41 11.99 9.33
CA TYR A 93 5.00 11.65 10.68
C TYR A 93 6.20 11.52 11.63
N PHE A 94 7.26 10.86 11.18
CA PHE A 94 8.50 10.70 11.95
C PHE A 94 9.24 12.04 12.16
N ASP A 95 9.24 12.94 11.19
CA ASP A 95 9.82 14.27 11.36
C ASP A 95 9.11 15.09 12.47
N GLY A 96 7.83 14.77 12.77
CA GLY A 96 7.07 15.38 13.86
C GLY A 96 7.32 14.80 15.25
N ILE A 97 8.07 13.69 15.37
CA ILE A 97 8.38 13.07 16.66
C ILE A 97 9.65 13.70 17.25
N PRO A 98 9.62 14.20 18.50
CA PRO A 98 10.78 14.83 19.14
C PRO A 98 12.00 13.91 19.16
N ALA A 99 13.17 14.47 18.83
CA ALA A 99 14.38 13.66 18.66
C ALA A 99 14.97 13.13 19.96
N GLU A 100 14.67 13.80 21.06
CA GLU A 100 15.12 13.52 22.42
C GLU A 100 14.70 12.11 22.88
N LEU A 101 13.57 11.59 22.36
CA LEU A 101 13.11 10.23 22.65
C LEU A 101 14.07 9.16 22.12
N GLU A 102 14.65 9.38 20.94
CA GLU A 102 15.67 8.49 20.37
C GLU A 102 17.00 8.64 21.10
N GLU A 103 17.40 9.88 21.42
CA GLU A 103 18.66 10.16 22.12
C GLU A 103 18.68 9.51 23.50
N ALA A 104 17.60 9.62 24.28
CA ALA A 104 17.47 8.96 25.58
C ALA A 104 17.62 7.44 25.47
N ALA A 105 16.96 6.82 24.49
CA ALA A 105 17.02 5.38 24.31
C ALA A 105 18.41 4.88 23.86
N ILE A 106 19.14 5.68 23.08
CA ILE A 106 20.52 5.38 22.67
C ILE A 106 21.47 5.51 23.88
N LEU A 107 21.26 6.51 24.74
CA LEU A 107 22.01 6.65 26.00
C LEU A 107 21.77 5.44 26.94
N ASP A 108 20.56 4.88 26.94
CA ASP A 108 20.20 3.64 27.63
C ASP A 108 20.76 2.36 26.94
N GLY A 109 21.56 2.49 25.88
CA GLY A 109 22.21 1.39 25.18
C GLY A 109 21.32 0.65 24.17
N SER A 110 20.19 1.22 23.75
CA SER A 110 19.33 0.60 22.73
C SER A 110 19.93 0.69 21.34
N SER A 111 19.87 -0.42 20.59
CA SER A 111 20.23 -0.41 19.17
C SER A 111 19.18 0.34 18.35
N ARG A 112 19.59 0.89 17.19
CA ARG A 112 18.66 1.59 16.28
C ARG A 112 17.46 0.74 15.86
N TRP A 113 17.68 -0.57 15.68
CA TRP A 113 16.59 -1.50 15.35
C TRP A 113 15.58 -1.64 16.50
N ARG A 114 16.07 -1.69 17.74
CA ARG A 114 15.22 -1.69 18.93
C ARG A 114 14.46 -0.38 19.07
N VAL A 115 15.14 0.76 18.89
CA VAL A 115 14.53 2.10 18.91
C VAL A 115 13.41 2.21 17.88
N TYR A 116 13.65 1.74 16.65
CA TYR A 116 12.63 1.71 15.59
C TYR A 116 11.35 0.96 16.01
N TRP A 117 11.48 -0.26 16.52
CA TRP A 117 10.33 -1.08 16.90
C TRP A 117 9.65 -0.68 18.20
N GLN A 118 10.40 -0.15 19.18
CA GLN A 118 9.88 0.13 20.52
C GLN A 118 9.44 1.59 20.72
N ILE A 119 9.92 2.52 19.90
CA ILE A 119 9.63 3.95 20.04
C ILE A 119 8.92 4.46 18.79
N TRP A 120 9.56 4.36 17.62
CA TRP A 120 9.07 4.98 16.40
C TRP A 120 7.77 4.36 15.90
N MET A 121 7.72 3.04 15.76
CA MET A 121 6.52 2.34 15.29
C MET A 121 5.31 2.47 16.23
N PRO A 122 5.45 2.35 17.57
CA PRO A 122 4.33 2.55 18.49
C PRO A 122 3.79 3.98 18.53
N LEU A 123 4.65 4.98 18.34
CA LEU A 123 4.23 6.39 18.22
C LEU A 123 3.58 6.67 16.86
N ALA A 124 4.00 5.97 15.81
CA ALA A 124 3.46 6.10 14.46
C ALA A 124 2.19 5.29 14.17
N LYS A 125 1.46 4.79 15.19
CA LYS A 125 0.19 4.08 15.02
C LYS A 125 -0.81 4.79 14.08
N PRO A 126 -1.00 6.12 14.12
CA PRO A 126 -1.89 6.81 13.18
C PRO A 126 -1.41 6.75 11.72
N ALA A 127 -0.09 6.88 11.49
CA ALA A 127 0.50 6.74 10.16
C ALA A 127 0.42 5.29 9.64
N ILE A 128 0.68 4.30 10.51
CA ILE A 128 0.53 2.88 10.19
C ILE A 128 -0.91 2.59 9.75
N ALA A 129 -1.90 3.04 10.51
CA ALA A 129 -3.31 2.85 10.16
C ALA A 129 -3.61 3.49 8.80
N THR A 130 -3.25 4.76 8.63
CA THR A 130 -3.45 5.50 7.37
C THR A 130 -2.88 4.74 6.17
N VAL A 131 -1.60 4.39 6.21
CA VAL A 131 -0.92 3.70 5.10
C VAL A 131 -1.51 2.31 4.86
N ALA A 132 -1.76 1.54 5.92
CA ALA A 132 -2.32 0.18 5.80
C ALA A 132 -3.69 0.20 5.11
N ILE A 133 -4.56 1.13 5.51
CA ILE A 133 -5.92 1.28 5.00
C ILE A 133 -5.90 1.72 3.54
N PHE A 134 -5.19 2.81 3.23
CA PHE A 134 -5.12 3.30 1.85
C PHE A 134 -4.56 2.23 0.92
N THR A 135 -3.48 1.57 1.32
CA THR A 135 -2.88 0.49 0.53
C THR A 135 -3.85 -0.67 0.35
N PHE A 136 -4.59 -1.04 1.40
CA PHE A 136 -5.52 -2.18 1.35
C PHE A 136 -6.66 -1.88 0.39
N VAL A 137 -7.28 -0.71 0.54
CA VAL A 137 -8.40 -0.28 -0.29
C VAL A 137 -7.96 -0.13 -1.75
N THR A 138 -6.80 0.47 -2.00
CA THR A 138 -6.26 0.62 -3.35
C THR A 138 -5.97 -0.75 -3.99
N SER A 139 -5.30 -1.66 -3.28
CA SER A 139 -5.03 -3.01 -3.78
C SER A 139 -6.31 -3.82 -4.01
N TRP A 140 -7.27 -3.73 -3.08
CA TRP A 140 -8.53 -4.45 -3.18
C TRP A 140 -9.33 -4.05 -4.42
N ASN A 141 -9.36 -2.75 -4.72
CA ASN A 141 -10.05 -2.19 -5.88
C ASN A 141 -9.21 -2.25 -7.17
N ASN A 142 -7.96 -2.70 -7.10
CA ASN A 142 -7.09 -2.73 -8.28
C ASN A 142 -7.58 -3.79 -9.26
N PHE A 143 -8.13 -3.31 -10.38
CA PHE A 143 -8.57 -4.14 -11.49
C PHE A 143 -7.47 -4.31 -12.54
N ILE A 144 -6.85 -3.21 -12.96
CA ILE A 144 -6.01 -3.16 -14.16
C ILE A 144 -4.83 -4.12 -14.06
N TRP A 145 -4.08 -4.06 -12.96
CA TRP A 145 -2.86 -4.87 -12.86
C TRP A 145 -3.14 -6.38 -12.73
N PRO A 146 -4.03 -6.83 -11.80
CA PRO A 146 -4.39 -8.25 -11.72
C PRO A 146 -5.00 -8.79 -13.02
N PHE A 147 -5.78 -7.98 -13.74
CA PHE A 147 -6.35 -8.38 -15.04
C PHE A 147 -5.28 -8.67 -16.10
N ILE A 148 -4.15 -7.96 -16.06
CA ILE A 148 -3.06 -8.11 -17.03
C ILE A 148 -2.12 -9.26 -16.67
N VAL A 149 -1.79 -9.42 -15.38
CA VAL A 149 -0.75 -10.35 -14.94
C VAL A 149 -1.24 -11.77 -14.67
N ILE A 150 -2.56 -11.96 -14.50
CA ILE A 150 -3.17 -13.28 -14.25
C ILE A 150 -3.82 -13.82 -15.51
N THR A 151 -3.55 -15.09 -15.81
CA THR A 151 -4.13 -15.81 -16.95
C THR A 151 -5.09 -16.92 -16.54
N GLY A 152 -4.91 -17.50 -15.34
CA GLY A 152 -5.74 -18.57 -14.80
C GLY A 152 -6.98 -18.07 -14.05
N ASN A 153 -8.07 -18.85 -14.10
CA ASN A 153 -9.32 -18.53 -13.40
C ASN A 153 -9.21 -18.59 -11.87
N ASP A 154 -8.26 -19.37 -11.36
CA ASP A 154 -8.15 -19.68 -9.93
C ASP A 154 -7.45 -18.57 -9.12
N MET A 155 -6.71 -17.69 -9.80
CA MET A 155 -5.99 -16.56 -9.19
C MET A 155 -6.63 -15.21 -9.46
N MET A 156 -7.80 -15.18 -10.11
CA MET A 156 -8.54 -13.95 -10.30
C MET A 156 -8.86 -13.31 -8.95
N THR A 157 -8.56 -12.02 -8.83
CA THR A 157 -9.07 -11.19 -7.75
C THR A 157 -10.55 -10.95 -7.96
N LEU A 158 -11.25 -10.53 -6.90
CA LEU A 158 -12.67 -10.21 -6.94
C LEU A 158 -12.99 -9.25 -8.10
N PRO A 159 -12.36 -8.06 -8.25
CA PRO A 159 -12.68 -7.17 -9.39
C PRO A 159 -12.51 -7.85 -10.76
N VAL A 160 -11.48 -8.69 -10.93
CA VAL A 160 -11.20 -9.38 -12.20
C VAL A 160 -12.25 -10.46 -12.49
N GLY A 161 -12.49 -11.37 -11.57
CA GLY A 161 -13.45 -12.46 -11.76
C GLY A 161 -14.88 -11.95 -11.96
N LEU A 162 -15.21 -10.83 -11.33
CA LEU A 162 -16.50 -10.17 -11.54
C LEU A 162 -16.66 -9.60 -12.95
N ALA A 163 -15.59 -9.07 -13.55
CA ALA A 163 -15.62 -8.56 -14.92
C ALA A 163 -15.75 -9.68 -15.96
N THR A 164 -15.11 -10.84 -15.74
CA THR A 164 -15.17 -11.97 -16.69
C THR A 164 -16.53 -12.67 -16.73
N VAL A 165 -17.29 -12.62 -15.62
CA VAL A 165 -18.69 -13.09 -15.59
C VAL A 165 -19.61 -12.20 -16.42
N GLN A 166 -19.33 -10.89 -16.49
CA GLN A 166 -20.15 -9.93 -17.26
C GLN A 166 -20.08 -10.21 -18.77
N THR A 167 -18.92 -10.60 -19.28
CA THR A 167 -18.72 -10.90 -20.70
C THR A 167 -19.30 -12.25 -21.10
N SER A 168 -19.33 -13.22 -20.18
CA SER A 168 -19.68 -14.62 -20.50
C SER A 168 -21.19 -14.92 -20.46
N PHE A 169 -21.99 -14.13 -19.74
CA PHE A 169 -23.43 -14.38 -19.55
C PHE A 169 -24.36 -13.22 -20.00
N GLY A 170 -23.81 -12.21 -20.67
CA GLY A 170 -24.52 -10.99 -21.05
C GLY A 170 -24.66 -9.97 -19.91
N ILE A 171 -24.90 -8.70 -20.26
CA ILE A 171 -24.99 -7.58 -19.31
C ILE A 171 -26.27 -7.69 -18.47
N ARG A 172 -26.18 -8.29 -17.28
CA ARG A 172 -27.23 -8.22 -16.25
C ARG A 172 -26.91 -7.07 -15.30
N TYR A 173 -27.45 -5.88 -15.56
CA TYR A 173 -27.19 -4.66 -14.77
C TYR A 173 -27.36 -4.86 -13.26
N ALA A 174 -28.38 -5.61 -12.82
CA ALA A 174 -28.59 -5.92 -11.40
C ALA A 174 -27.43 -6.73 -10.79
N GLN A 175 -26.87 -7.69 -11.55
CA GLN A 175 -25.73 -8.48 -11.13
C GLN A 175 -24.47 -7.62 -11.06
N ILE A 176 -24.27 -6.70 -12.00
CA ILE A 176 -23.15 -5.74 -12.01
C ILE A 176 -23.22 -4.80 -10.81
N MET A 177 -24.39 -4.24 -10.52
CA MET A 177 -24.57 -3.32 -9.39
C MET A 177 -24.40 -4.01 -8.04
N ALA A 178 -25.00 -5.19 -7.85
CA ALA A 178 -24.81 -5.99 -6.63
C ALA A 178 -23.32 -6.34 -6.41
N THR A 179 -22.64 -6.62 -7.50
CA THR A 179 -21.23 -6.97 -7.53
C THR A 179 -20.31 -5.79 -7.21
N ALA A 180 -20.60 -4.61 -7.76
CA ALA A 180 -19.88 -3.37 -7.44
C ALA A 180 -20.07 -2.98 -5.97
N ILE A 181 -21.28 -3.15 -5.43
CA ILE A 181 -21.56 -2.97 -4.00
C ILE A 181 -20.72 -3.94 -3.16
N LEU A 182 -20.75 -5.24 -3.46
CA LEU A 182 -19.97 -6.25 -2.74
C LEU A 182 -18.46 -5.99 -2.82
N GLY A 183 -17.96 -5.50 -3.96
CA GLY A 183 -16.57 -5.07 -4.13
C GLY A 183 -16.19 -3.86 -3.27
N GLY A 184 -17.12 -2.92 -3.07
CA GLY A 184 -16.92 -1.72 -2.26
C GLY A 184 -17.10 -1.89 -0.75
N ILE A 185 -17.79 -2.96 -0.30
CA ILE A 185 -18.05 -3.23 1.12
C ILE A 185 -16.76 -3.23 1.97
N PRO A 186 -15.66 -3.87 1.58
CA PRO A 186 -14.45 -3.89 2.40
C PRO A 186 -13.84 -2.50 2.58
N ALA A 187 -13.89 -1.66 1.55
CA ALA A 187 -13.47 -0.26 1.67
C ALA A 187 -14.37 0.52 2.64
N LEU A 188 -15.69 0.33 2.58
CA LEU A 188 -16.65 0.92 3.52
C LEU A 188 -16.43 0.44 4.96
N VAL A 189 -16.22 -0.86 5.16
CA VAL A 189 -15.94 -1.46 6.48
C VAL A 189 -14.67 -0.84 7.06
N VAL A 190 -13.58 -0.86 6.30
CA VAL A 190 -12.31 -0.26 6.72
C VAL A 190 -12.48 1.23 7.02
N PHE A 191 -13.21 1.97 6.20
CA PHE A 191 -13.47 3.39 6.45
C PHE A 191 -14.25 3.60 7.76
N ILE A 192 -15.35 2.89 7.99
CA ILE A 192 -16.20 3.07 9.19
C ILE A 192 -15.41 2.81 10.48
N PHE A 193 -14.60 1.76 10.51
CA PHE A 193 -13.83 1.39 11.71
C PHE A 193 -12.62 2.28 11.95
N PHE A 194 -12.03 2.84 10.89
CA PHE A 194 -10.75 3.55 10.98
C PHE A 194 -10.79 5.03 10.59
N GLN A 195 -11.96 5.59 10.29
CA GLN A 195 -12.14 7.01 9.90
C GLN A 195 -11.48 7.99 10.89
N ARG A 196 -11.50 7.71 12.20
CA ARG A 196 -10.89 8.58 13.21
C ARG A 196 -9.37 8.64 13.08
N GLN A 197 -8.73 7.51 12.77
CA GLN A 197 -7.28 7.40 12.57
C GLN A 197 -6.85 7.99 11.22
N ILE A 198 -7.67 7.81 10.17
CA ILE A 198 -7.43 8.40 8.84
C ILE A 198 -7.47 9.94 8.94
N VAL A 199 -8.51 10.47 9.60
CA VAL A 199 -8.68 11.93 9.76
C VAL A 199 -7.58 12.53 10.62
N SER A 200 -7.16 11.88 11.71
CA SER A 200 -6.07 12.38 12.55
C SER A 200 -4.69 12.28 11.88
N GLY A 201 -4.46 11.27 11.04
CA GLY A 201 -3.22 11.11 10.27
C GLY A 201 -3.05 12.15 9.16
N ILE A 202 -4.14 12.51 8.46
CA ILE A 202 -4.12 13.50 7.37
C ILE A 202 -4.17 14.94 7.91
N ALA A 203 -4.89 15.17 9.01
CA ALA A 203 -5.03 16.52 9.58
C ALA A 203 -3.70 17.10 10.13
N GLY A 204 -2.72 16.24 10.46
CA GLY A 204 -1.38 16.67 10.88
C GLY A 204 -0.41 16.99 9.73
N THR A 205 -0.73 16.63 8.48
CA THR A 205 0.20 16.73 7.33
C THR A 205 -0.06 17.92 6.40
N GLY A 206 -0.73 18.98 6.88
CA GLY A 206 -0.71 20.29 6.20
C GLY A 206 -1.71 20.49 5.05
N ILE A 207 -2.77 19.68 4.92
CA ILE A 207 -3.91 19.99 4.02
C ILE A 207 -5.02 20.71 4.80
N LYS A 208 -4.63 21.77 5.50
CA LYS A 208 -5.52 22.82 5.99
C LYS A 208 -4.92 24.15 5.56
N GLY A 209 -5.28 24.54 4.33
CA GLY A 209 -5.54 25.95 4.06
C GLY A 209 -6.89 26.33 4.67
#